data_AF-A0A925I414-F1
#
_entry.id   AF-A0A925I414-F1
#
_cell.length_a   1.000
_cell.length_b   1.000
_cell.length_c   1.000
_cell.angle_alpha   90.00
_cell.angle_beta   90.00
_cell.angle_gamma   90.00
#
_symmetry.space_group_name_H-M   'P 1'
#
loop_
_entity.id
_entity.type
_entity.pdbx_description
1 polymer ?
#
loop_
_entity_poly.entity_id
_entity_poly.type
_entity_poly.pdbx_seq_one_letter_code
_entity_poly.pdbx_strand_id
1 'polypeptide(L)'
;MSPSPGLAQYQARIEALAVELGLDFYPVDFELVPNDFMTEIAVYGLPVRMRHWSFGVRYIHQLVHQKMGNSRIFEVMFPGDPCHAYLVDGNSIAENTLVTAHVLGHADFAKNNELFKRFATMAGSQILEQSAARAHRIEAAVVRYGQDRVEAALDAALALEPHIAFNMPLHRQPYPEAIKGAAEELPGPFHQRYLNLPGESAPPRPSTLPPRPHIPPQLEYDLLWFIAQYAPELEGWERDIFLAVREEAFYFYPVFACQIMNEGWASYWHARLLREARFLPNELYVSAIKSHSDVVRPYAGERQLALSVNPYHLGFSIWERIVEREGVAAARQICKEEDDFSFIRNHLDEELLDRLDLFVYETRKDGETRIVNRDIHAIREAILTPKYNYGAPCVAVSRL
;
A
#
# COMPACT_ATOMS: atom_id res chain seq x y z
N MET A 1 -9.36 -9.19 -46.38
CA MET A 1 -8.66 -9.02 -45.09
C MET A 1 -9.57 -8.17 -44.22
N SER A 2 -10.18 -8.75 -43.19
CA SER A 2 -10.92 -7.95 -42.21
C SER A 2 -9.94 -7.00 -41.52
N PRO A 3 -10.30 -5.73 -41.28
CA PRO A 3 -9.41 -4.79 -40.59
C PRO A 3 -9.01 -5.38 -39.22
N SER A 4 -7.73 -5.29 -38.88
CA SER A 4 -7.25 -5.67 -37.55
C SER A 4 -7.99 -4.84 -36.49
N PRO A 5 -8.57 -5.47 -35.45
CA PRO A 5 -9.20 -4.77 -34.34
C PRO A 5 -8.27 -3.71 -33.73
N GLY A 6 -8.81 -2.53 -33.41
CA GLY A 6 -8.13 -1.54 -32.59
C GLY A 6 -8.11 -1.94 -31.11
N LEU A 7 -7.21 -1.33 -30.32
CA LEU A 7 -7.09 -1.59 -28.87
C LEU A 7 -8.44 -1.51 -28.13
N ALA A 8 -9.25 -0.49 -28.42
CA ALA A 8 -10.59 -0.32 -27.84
C ALA A 8 -11.51 -1.53 -28.06
N GLN A 9 -11.39 -2.21 -29.22
CA GLN A 9 -12.18 -3.41 -29.49
C GLN A 9 -11.70 -4.60 -28.65
N TYR A 10 -10.38 -4.73 -28.39
CA TYR A 10 -9.88 -5.76 -27.50
C TYR A 10 -10.21 -5.46 -26.03
N GLN A 11 -10.14 -4.20 -25.61
CA GLN A 11 -10.53 -3.75 -24.27
C GLN A 11 -11.96 -4.19 -23.93
N ALA A 12 -12.94 -3.78 -24.74
CA ALA A 12 -14.34 -4.12 -24.53
C ALA A 12 -14.61 -5.64 -24.51
N ARG A 13 -13.85 -6.42 -25.29
CA ARG A 13 -14.01 -7.89 -25.33
C ARG A 13 -13.37 -8.60 -24.15
N ILE A 14 -12.24 -8.10 -23.67
CA ILE A 14 -11.58 -8.59 -22.46
C ILE A 14 -12.41 -8.25 -21.23
N GLU A 15 -12.98 -7.04 -21.16
CA GLU A 15 -13.94 -6.66 -20.12
C GLU A 15 -15.18 -7.56 -20.10
N ALA A 16 -15.79 -7.81 -21.26
CA ALA A 16 -16.93 -8.72 -21.35
C ALA A 16 -16.59 -10.14 -20.90
N LEU A 17 -15.41 -10.65 -21.28
CA LEU A 17 -14.92 -11.95 -20.85
C LEU A 17 -14.64 -11.99 -19.33
N ALA A 18 -14.10 -10.90 -18.77
CA ALA A 18 -13.85 -10.78 -17.34
C ALA A 18 -15.14 -10.91 -16.53
N VAL A 19 -16.20 -10.22 -16.95
CA VAL A 19 -17.54 -10.34 -16.35
C VAL A 19 -18.12 -11.75 -16.53
N GLU A 20 -17.94 -12.37 -17.71
CA GLU A 20 -18.38 -13.75 -17.97
C GLU A 20 -17.70 -14.77 -17.02
N LEU A 21 -16.41 -14.58 -16.73
CA LEU A 21 -15.66 -15.40 -15.78
C LEU A 21 -15.92 -15.02 -14.30
N GLY A 22 -16.76 -14.00 -14.07
CA GLY A 22 -17.26 -13.60 -12.76
C GLY A 22 -16.34 -12.68 -11.97
N LEU A 23 -15.45 -11.92 -12.63
CA LEU A 23 -14.79 -10.77 -12.03
C LEU A 23 -15.83 -9.66 -11.76
N ASP A 24 -15.71 -8.98 -10.63
CA ASP A 24 -16.58 -7.90 -10.19
C ASP A 24 -15.75 -6.64 -9.91
N PHE A 25 -15.86 -5.64 -10.78
CA PHE A 25 -15.12 -4.37 -10.72
C PHE A 25 -16.04 -3.18 -11.00
N TYR A 26 -15.57 -1.96 -10.71
CA TYR A 26 -16.21 -0.72 -11.17
C TYR A 26 -15.85 -0.45 -12.63
N PRO A 27 -16.63 0.36 -13.38
CA PRO A 27 -16.26 0.75 -14.74
C PRO A 27 -14.81 1.26 -14.80
N VAL A 28 -14.06 0.81 -15.81
CA VAL A 28 -12.64 1.19 -15.96
C VAL A 28 -12.48 2.14 -17.13
N ASP A 29 -11.99 3.34 -16.84
CA ASP A 29 -11.67 4.36 -17.82
C ASP A 29 -10.21 4.22 -18.24
N PHE A 30 -10.00 3.69 -19.44
CA PHE A 30 -8.66 3.51 -20.03
C PHE A 30 -8.21 4.75 -20.81
N GLU A 31 -7.06 5.32 -20.44
CA GLU A 31 -6.46 6.46 -21.12
C GLU A 31 -5.04 6.13 -21.58
N LEU A 32 -4.74 6.38 -22.86
CA LEU A 32 -3.38 6.28 -23.40
C LEU A 32 -2.63 7.58 -23.14
N VAL A 33 -1.47 7.46 -22.51
CA VAL A 33 -0.66 8.59 -22.08
C VAL A 33 0.81 8.45 -22.49
N PRO A 34 1.53 9.57 -22.66
CA PRO A 34 2.96 9.55 -22.94
C PRO A 34 3.78 8.92 -21.80
N ASN A 35 4.95 8.39 -22.12
CA ASN A 35 5.85 7.77 -21.13
C ASN A 35 6.30 8.75 -20.02
N ASP A 36 6.50 10.02 -20.34
CA ASP A 36 6.92 11.04 -19.37
C ASP A 36 5.85 11.25 -18.29
N PHE A 37 4.57 11.23 -18.68
CA PHE A 37 3.43 11.33 -17.76
C PHE A 37 3.34 10.12 -16.83
N MET A 38 3.58 8.91 -17.37
CA MET A 38 3.64 7.68 -16.56
C MET A 38 4.76 7.73 -15.52
N THR A 39 5.91 8.27 -15.91
CA THR A 39 7.06 8.44 -15.02
C THR A 39 6.77 9.47 -13.93
N GLU A 40 6.08 10.56 -14.27
CA GLU A 40 5.58 11.53 -13.31
C GLU A 40 4.63 10.88 -12.31
N ILE A 41 3.61 10.15 -12.76
CA ILE A 41 2.69 9.46 -11.85
C ILE A 41 3.42 8.44 -10.98
N ALA A 42 4.34 7.65 -11.53
CA ALA A 42 5.07 6.64 -10.75
C ALA A 42 5.92 7.25 -9.63
N VAL A 43 6.40 8.47 -9.82
CA VAL A 43 7.26 9.17 -8.86
C VAL A 43 6.43 9.94 -7.85
N TYR A 44 5.47 10.71 -8.34
CA TYR A 44 4.62 11.57 -7.54
C TYR A 44 3.48 10.79 -6.89
N GLY A 45 3.16 9.59 -7.36
CA GLY A 45 2.05 8.75 -6.89
C GLY A 45 0.68 9.16 -7.44
N LEU A 46 0.48 10.43 -7.81
CA LEU A 46 -0.79 10.98 -8.32
C LEU A 46 -0.51 11.93 -9.51
N PRO A 47 -1.39 12.02 -10.52
CA PRO A 47 -1.21 12.91 -11.68
C PRO A 47 -1.12 14.39 -11.31
N VAL A 48 -1.95 14.83 -10.36
CA VAL A 48 -1.89 16.17 -9.78
C VAL A 48 -1.67 15.98 -8.29
N ARG A 49 -0.50 16.36 -7.80
CA ARG A 49 -0.12 16.30 -6.37
C ARG A 49 0.54 17.61 -5.94
N MET A 50 0.59 17.86 -4.63
CA MET A 50 1.37 18.96 -4.09
C MET A 50 2.84 18.89 -4.55
N ARG A 51 3.41 20.06 -4.87
CA ARG A 51 4.80 20.17 -5.32
C ARG A 51 5.73 20.09 -4.11
N HIS A 52 6.75 19.25 -4.20
CA HIS A 52 7.78 19.11 -3.18
C HIS A 52 9.11 18.70 -3.82
N TRP A 53 10.23 19.23 -3.32
CA TRP A 53 11.56 18.98 -3.90
C TRP A 53 11.96 17.50 -3.86
N SER A 54 11.52 16.76 -2.84
CA SER A 54 11.85 15.33 -2.69
C SER A 54 11.31 14.48 -3.84
N PHE A 55 10.17 14.86 -4.43
CA PHE A 55 9.61 14.19 -5.61
C PHE A 55 10.48 14.43 -6.85
N GLY A 56 11.06 15.62 -7.00
CA GLY A 56 11.99 15.92 -8.10
C GLY A 56 13.27 15.08 -8.03
N VAL A 57 13.80 14.84 -6.83
CA VAL A 57 14.96 13.95 -6.63
C VAL A 57 14.61 12.51 -7.02
N ARG A 58 13.46 12.02 -6.57
CA ARG A 58 12.94 10.69 -6.94
C ARG A 58 12.70 10.57 -8.45
N TYR A 59 12.23 11.63 -9.10
CA TYR A 59 11.99 11.67 -10.54
C TYR A 59 13.28 11.44 -11.33
N ILE A 60 14.35 12.14 -10.96
CA ILE A 60 15.66 11.99 -11.60
C ILE A 60 16.16 10.55 -11.45
N HIS A 61 16.01 9.97 -10.26
CA HIS A 61 16.42 8.59 -10.00
C HIS A 61 15.64 7.59 -10.88
N GLN A 62 14.32 7.75 -10.97
CA GLN A 62 13.45 6.91 -11.79
C GLN A 62 13.77 7.03 -13.28
N LEU A 63 13.96 8.26 -13.78
CA LEU A 63 14.31 8.53 -15.18
C LEU A 63 15.64 7.86 -15.56
N VAL A 64 16.64 7.90 -14.67
CA VAL A 64 17.93 7.23 -14.87
C VAL A 64 17.74 5.71 -14.93
N HIS A 65 16.95 5.11 -14.03
CA HIS A 65 16.67 3.67 -14.05
C HIS A 65 15.96 3.21 -15.33
N GLN A 66 14.98 3.98 -15.80
CA GLN A 66 14.29 3.70 -17.05
C GLN A 66 15.22 3.78 -18.26
N LYS A 67 16.05 4.83 -18.36
CA LYS A 67 17.04 4.97 -19.45
C LYS A 67 18.08 3.85 -19.46
N MET A 68 18.37 3.26 -18.31
CA MET A 68 19.24 2.09 -18.20
C MET A 68 18.54 0.76 -18.51
N GLY A 69 17.24 0.77 -18.85
CA GLY A 69 16.47 -0.43 -19.19
C GLY A 69 16.04 -1.26 -17.97
N ASN A 70 16.18 -0.73 -16.75
CA ASN A 70 15.97 -1.47 -15.50
C ASN A 70 14.57 -1.30 -14.91
N SER A 71 13.71 -0.49 -15.53
CA SER A 71 12.34 -0.26 -15.07
C SER A 71 11.46 0.10 -16.27
N ARG A 72 10.42 -0.69 -16.54
CA ARG A 72 9.38 -0.37 -17.52
C ARG A 72 8.05 -0.45 -16.79
N ILE A 73 7.31 0.66 -16.83
CA ILE A 73 5.99 0.79 -16.21
C ILE A 73 5.00 0.63 -17.35
N PHE A 74 4.14 -0.39 -17.32
CA PHE A 74 3.17 -0.60 -18.38
C PHE A 74 1.88 0.18 -18.12
N GLU A 75 1.54 0.35 -16.85
CA GLU A 75 0.30 0.89 -16.34
C GLU A 75 0.46 1.60 -15.00
N VAL A 76 -0.47 2.51 -14.72
CA VAL A 76 -0.81 2.95 -13.38
C VAL A 76 -2.32 3.01 -13.32
N MET A 77 -2.90 2.50 -12.23
CA MET A 77 -4.34 2.56 -12.03
C MET A 77 -4.69 3.09 -10.64
N PHE A 78 -5.78 3.83 -10.56
CA PHE A 78 -6.35 4.38 -9.34
C PHE A 78 -7.72 3.76 -9.08
N PRO A 79 -7.87 2.96 -8.02
CA PRO A 79 -9.16 2.33 -7.74
C PRO A 79 -10.17 3.39 -7.34
N GLY A 80 -11.37 3.31 -7.92
CA GLY A 80 -12.45 4.26 -7.73
C GLY A 80 -13.72 3.79 -8.46
N ASP A 81 -14.76 4.63 -8.40
CA ASP A 81 -15.97 4.48 -9.20
C ASP A 81 -16.21 5.79 -10.00
N PRO A 82 -15.71 5.88 -11.25
CA PRO A 82 -15.02 4.83 -12.02
C PRO A 82 -13.55 4.62 -11.59
N CYS A 83 -12.98 3.48 -12.01
CA CYS A 83 -11.56 3.17 -11.87
C CYS A 83 -10.80 3.83 -13.04
N HIS A 84 -9.76 4.60 -12.76
CA HIS A 84 -8.97 5.27 -13.79
C HIS A 84 -7.67 4.50 -14.06
N ALA A 85 -7.42 4.14 -15.32
CA ALA A 85 -6.24 3.37 -15.72
C ALA A 85 -5.49 4.04 -16.88
N TYR A 86 -4.22 4.37 -16.63
CA TYR A 86 -3.33 5.00 -17.58
C TYR A 86 -2.37 3.98 -18.19
N LEU A 87 -2.34 3.91 -19.53
CA LEU A 87 -1.53 2.98 -20.31
C LEU A 87 -0.51 3.75 -21.14
N VAL A 88 0.71 3.22 -21.29
CA VAL A 88 1.71 3.86 -22.15
C VAL A 88 1.33 3.76 -23.62
N ASP A 89 1.35 4.89 -24.33
CA ASP A 89 1.08 4.98 -25.77
C ASP A 89 2.10 4.24 -26.66
N GLY A 90 3.34 4.09 -26.19
CA GLY A 90 4.43 3.36 -26.86
C GLY A 90 4.33 1.83 -26.78
N ASN A 91 3.37 1.28 -26.03
CA ASN A 91 3.17 -0.17 -25.94
C ASN A 91 2.55 -0.72 -27.23
N SER A 92 2.94 -1.94 -27.59
CA SER A 92 2.29 -2.71 -28.65
C SER A 92 0.84 -3.05 -28.27
N ILE A 93 0.02 -3.37 -29.27
CA ILE A 93 -1.37 -3.80 -29.04
C ILE A 93 -1.42 -5.03 -28.14
N ALA A 94 -0.47 -5.97 -28.29
CA ALA A 94 -0.39 -7.16 -27.45
C ALA A 94 -0.08 -6.81 -25.98
N GLU A 95 0.88 -5.90 -25.74
CA GLU A 95 1.20 -5.40 -24.40
C GLU A 95 -0.01 -4.70 -23.79
N ASN A 96 -0.65 -3.76 -24.49
CA ASN A 96 -1.83 -3.06 -23.95
C ASN A 96 -3.04 -3.99 -23.76
N THR A 97 -3.14 -5.09 -24.52
CA THR A 97 -4.17 -6.13 -24.29
C THR A 97 -3.90 -6.91 -23.00
N LEU A 98 -2.64 -7.30 -22.73
CA LEU A 98 -2.23 -7.88 -21.44
C LEU A 98 -2.52 -6.91 -20.30
N VAL A 99 -2.12 -5.65 -20.44
CA VAL A 99 -2.30 -4.60 -19.42
C VAL A 99 -3.77 -4.39 -19.12
N THR A 100 -4.63 -4.36 -20.14
CA THR A 100 -6.09 -4.30 -19.93
C THR A 100 -6.55 -5.44 -19.02
N ALA A 101 -6.18 -6.68 -19.35
CA ALA A 101 -6.55 -7.84 -18.54
C ALA A 101 -5.99 -7.78 -17.11
N HIS A 102 -4.80 -7.20 -16.94
CA HIS A 102 -4.15 -7.00 -15.64
C HIS A 102 -4.89 -5.96 -14.79
N VAL A 103 -5.19 -4.78 -15.36
CA VAL A 103 -5.95 -3.71 -14.71
C VAL A 103 -7.32 -4.21 -14.23
N LEU A 104 -8.01 -5.05 -15.01
CA LEU A 104 -9.28 -5.63 -14.58
C LEU A 104 -9.13 -6.52 -13.34
N GLY A 105 -8.03 -7.26 -13.25
CA GLY A 105 -7.69 -8.04 -12.05
C GLY A 105 -7.44 -7.15 -10.83
N HIS A 106 -6.71 -6.04 -10.99
CA HIS A 106 -6.54 -5.07 -9.90
C HIS A 106 -7.86 -4.40 -9.51
N ALA A 107 -8.69 -4.02 -10.48
CA ALA A 107 -9.97 -3.39 -10.23
C ALA A 107 -10.92 -4.33 -9.45
N ASP A 108 -10.90 -5.63 -9.77
CA ASP A 108 -11.61 -6.66 -9.03
C ASP A 108 -11.06 -6.82 -7.60
N PHE A 109 -9.74 -6.89 -7.44
CA PHE A 109 -9.10 -6.97 -6.12
C PHE A 109 -9.49 -5.79 -5.24
N ALA A 110 -9.31 -4.56 -5.76
CA ALA A 110 -9.56 -3.33 -5.03
C ALA A 110 -11.05 -3.16 -4.67
N LYS A 111 -11.97 -3.56 -5.54
CA LYS A 111 -13.40 -3.53 -5.24
C LYS A 111 -13.79 -4.54 -4.18
N ASN A 112 -13.14 -5.70 -4.11
CA ASN A 112 -13.61 -6.82 -3.29
C ASN A 112 -12.90 -6.96 -1.93
N ASN A 113 -11.64 -6.57 -1.82
CA ASN A 113 -10.85 -6.68 -0.60
C ASN A 113 -11.35 -5.76 0.53
N GLU A 114 -11.49 -6.30 1.75
CA GLU A 114 -12.05 -5.59 2.90
C GLU A 114 -11.16 -4.44 3.37
N LEU A 115 -9.84 -4.57 3.25
CA LEU A 115 -8.91 -3.49 3.56
C LEU A 115 -9.12 -2.31 2.60
N PHE A 116 -9.18 -2.57 1.29
CA PHE A 116 -9.47 -1.53 0.31
C PHE A 116 -10.82 -0.86 0.58
N LYS A 117 -11.89 -1.62 0.84
CA LYS A 117 -13.22 -1.07 1.18
C LYS A 117 -13.20 -0.18 2.42
N ARG A 118 -12.55 -0.65 3.48
CA ARG A 118 -12.45 0.08 4.75
C ARG A 118 -11.76 1.43 4.54
N PHE A 119 -10.63 1.44 3.82
CA PHE A 119 -9.87 2.66 3.58
C PHE A 119 -10.53 3.58 2.56
N ALA A 120 -11.17 3.04 1.50
CA ALA A 120 -11.97 3.83 0.57
C ALA A 120 -13.17 4.50 1.25
N THR A 121 -13.80 3.85 2.23
CA THR A 121 -14.89 4.46 3.03
C THR A 121 -14.38 5.62 3.90
N MET A 122 -13.12 5.55 4.36
CA MET A 122 -12.52 6.58 5.20
C MET A 122 -11.93 7.75 4.40
N ALA A 123 -11.04 7.47 3.45
CA ALA A 123 -10.31 8.48 2.68
C ALA A 123 -11.05 8.92 1.41
N GLY A 124 -12.08 8.18 0.98
CA GLY A 124 -12.79 8.38 -0.27
C GLY A 124 -12.20 7.60 -1.45
N SER A 125 -12.96 7.54 -2.54
CA SER A 125 -12.61 6.86 -3.79
C SER A 125 -12.21 7.81 -4.93
N GLN A 126 -12.26 9.12 -4.70
CA GLN A 126 -12.00 10.18 -5.67
C GLN A 126 -10.64 10.85 -5.42
N ILE A 127 -9.57 10.03 -5.39
CA ILE A 127 -8.25 10.52 -4.99
C ILE A 127 -7.72 11.59 -5.95
N LEU A 128 -8.07 11.51 -7.25
CA LEU A 128 -7.58 12.43 -8.27
C LEU A 128 -8.10 13.85 -8.02
N GLU A 129 -9.41 13.99 -7.80
CA GLU A 129 -10.06 15.26 -7.48
C GLU A 129 -9.60 15.79 -6.12
N GLN A 130 -9.52 14.91 -5.12
CA GLN A 130 -9.07 15.28 -3.78
C GLN A 130 -7.62 15.78 -3.79
N SER A 131 -6.74 15.12 -4.52
CA SER A 131 -5.33 15.48 -4.63
C SER A 131 -5.14 16.80 -5.38
N ALA A 132 -5.87 17.00 -6.48
CA ALA A 132 -5.89 18.27 -7.19
C ALA A 132 -6.38 19.42 -6.29
N ALA A 133 -7.44 19.21 -5.52
CA ALA A 133 -7.94 20.18 -4.55
C ALA A 133 -6.94 20.47 -3.42
N ARG A 134 -6.16 19.47 -2.98
CA ARG A 134 -5.07 19.67 -2.00
C ARG A 134 -3.93 20.46 -2.62
N ALA A 135 -3.49 20.13 -3.83
CA ALA A 135 -2.43 20.84 -4.54
C ALA A 135 -2.76 22.34 -4.68
N HIS A 136 -3.99 22.69 -5.08
CA HIS A 136 -4.42 24.09 -5.14
C HIS A 136 -4.46 24.78 -3.78
N ARG A 137 -4.83 24.09 -2.70
CA ARG A 137 -4.78 24.63 -1.34
C ARG A 137 -3.35 24.94 -0.91
N ILE A 138 -2.41 24.05 -1.21
CA ILE A 138 -0.98 24.26 -0.96
C ILE A 138 -0.45 25.46 -1.77
N GLU A 139 -0.81 25.58 -3.04
CA GLU A 139 -0.42 26.72 -3.87
C GLU A 139 -0.94 28.05 -3.32
N ALA A 140 -2.20 28.08 -2.87
CA ALA A 140 -2.76 29.25 -2.21
C ALA A 140 -2.05 29.57 -0.89
N ALA A 141 -1.65 28.55 -0.12
CA ALA A 141 -0.86 28.72 1.10
C ALA A 141 0.54 29.29 0.78
N VAL A 142 1.20 28.85 -0.29
CA VAL A 142 2.50 29.39 -0.73
C VAL A 142 2.40 30.88 -1.04
N VAL A 143 1.34 31.29 -1.77
CA VAL A 143 1.11 32.71 -2.09
C VAL A 143 0.87 33.55 -0.82
N ARG A 144 0.19 32.99 0.17
CA ARG A 144 -0.24 33.71 1.38
C ARG A 144 0.81 33.76 2.49
N TYR A 145 1.54 32.67 2.70
CA TYR A 145 2.43 32.48 3.85
C TYR A 145 3.92 32.40 3.46
N GLY A 146 4.21 32.37 2.16
CA GLY A 146 5.57 32.27 1.62
C GLY A 146 6.00 30.81 1.42
N GLN A 147 6.87 30.60 0.43
CA GLN A 147 7.33 29.26 0.04
C GLN A 147 8.05 28.54 1.19
N ASP A 148 9.06 29.18 1.79
CA ASP A 148 9.92 28.54 2.80
C ASP A 148 9.13 27.98 4.00
N ARG A 149 8.07 28.69 4.44
CA ARG A 149 7.22 28.25 5.55
C ARG A 149 6.38 27.03 5.18
N VAL A 150 5.77 27.05 4.00
CA VAL A 150 4.92 25.95 3.53
C VAL A 150 5.77 24.71 3.25
N GLU A 151 6.95 24.90 2.67
CA GLU A 151 7.91 23.83 2.40
C GLU A 151 8.40 23.18 3.71
N ALA A 152 8.75 23.98 4.74
CA ALA A 152 9.13 23.43 6.04
C ALA A 152 8.03 22.60 6.72
N ALA A 153 6.77 23.02 6.62
CA ALA A 153 5.63 22.25 7.12
C ALA A 153 5.41 20.96 6.32
N LEU A 154 5.54 21.01 4.99
CA LEU A 154 5.44 19.85 4.11
C LEU A 154 6.59 18.85 4.33
N ASP A 155 7.82 19.32 4.50
CA ASP A 155 8.99 18.51 4.81
C ASP A 155 8.74 17.68 6.07
N ALA A 156 8.27 18.34 7.13
CA ALA A 156 7.97 17.69 8.41
C ALA A 156 6.82 16.67 8.26
N ALA A 157 5.74 17.01 7.55
CA ALA A 157 4.62 16.11 7.34
C ALA A 157 5.00 14.90 6.47
N LEU A 158 5.68 15.11 5.34
CA LEU A 158 6.11 14.03 4.45
C LEU A 158 7.15 13.11 5.08
N ALA A 159 8.04 13.63 5.92
CA ALA A 159 8.96 12.80 6.70
C ALA A 159 8.23 11.85 7.67
N LEU A 160 7.01 12.20 8.07
CA LEU A 160 6.18 11.43 8.99
C LEU A 160 5.06 10.62 8.31
N GLU A 161 4.98 10.64 6.96
CA GLU A 161 4.01 9.90 6.15
C GLU A 161 3.85 8.42 6.56
N PRO A 162 4.94 7.66 6.86
CA PRO A 162 4.83 6.28 7.32
C PRO A 162 4.13 6.07 8.66
N HIS A 163 4.08 7.10 9.52
CA HIS A 163 3.68 6.97 10.92
C HIS A 163 2.20 7.31 11.13
N ILE A 164 1.34 6.49 10.52
CA ILE A 164 -0.12 6.55 10.67
C ILE A 164 -0.66 5.35 11.45
N ALA A 165 -1.68 5.58 12.28
CA ALA A 165 -2.37 4.48 12.97
C ALA A 165 -3.45 3.89 12.06
N PHE A 166 -3.06 3.00 11.15
CA PHE A 166 -3.95 2.34 10.19
C PHE A 166 -5.07 1.51 10.86
N ASN A 167 -4.88 1.11 12.13
CA ASN A 167 -5.89 0.42 12.91
C ASN A 167 -6.98 1.36 13.47
N MET A 168 -6.78 2.68 13.42
CA MET A 168 -7.71 3.70 13.92
C MET A 168 -8.49 4.39 12.80
N PRO A 169 -9.65 5.01 13.09
CA PRO A 169 -10.38 5.79 12.10
C PRO A 169 -9.60 7.02 11.61
N LEU A 170 -9.76 7.36 10.32
CA LEU A 170 -9.22 8.59 9.75
C LEU A 170 -9.79 9.81 10.51
N HIS A 171 -11.11 9.92 10.62
CA HIS A 171 -11.73 10.97 11.44
C HIS A 171 -11.95 10.46 12.86
N ARG A 172 -11.16 10.96 13.82
CA ARG A 172 -11.28 10.63 15.24
C ARG A 172 -11.30 11.88 16.11
N GLN A 173 -12.04 11.80 17.21
CA GLN A 173 -12.11 12.90 18.18
C GLN A 173 -10.80 13.04 18.96
N PRO A 174 -10.47 14.26 19.43
CA PRO A 174 -9.38 14.47 20.38
C PRO A 174 -9.57 13.63 21.65
N TYR A 175 -8.47 13.42 22.39
CA TYR A 175 -8.51 12.71 23.65
C TYR A 175 -9.39 13.49 24.63
N PRO A 176 -10.21 12.78 25.42
CA PRO A 176 -10.99 13.42 26.47
C PRO A 176 -10.08 14.19 27.43
N GLU A 177 -10.40 15.45 27.71
CA GLU A 177 -9.66 16.30 28.67
C GLU A 177 -9.65 15.72 30.09
N ALA A 178 -10.62 14.85 30.40
CA ALA A 178 -10.68 14.10 31.64
C ALA A 178 -10.61 12.60 31.34
N ILE A 179 -9.41 12.03 31.41
CA ILE A 179 -9.31 10.63 31.78
C ILE A 179 -9.73 10.61 33.25
N LYS A 180 -10.93 10.12 33.56
CA LYS A 180 -11.15 9.60 34.91
C LYS A 180 -10.07 8.54 35.07
N GLY A 181 -8.96 8.88 35.72
CA GLY A 181 -7.93 7.92 36.09
C GLY A 181 -8.68 6.72 36.62
N ALA A 182 -8.41 5.53 36.06
CA ALA A 182 -9.10 4.30 36.41
C ALA A 182 -9.36 4.37 37.90
N ALA A 183 -10.65 4.51 38.29
CA ALA A 183 -10.98 4.77 39.67
C ALA A 183 -10.26 3.66 40.42
N GLU A 184 -9.25 4.00 41.24
CA GLU A 184 -8.59 3.00 42.06
C GLU A 184 -9.73 2.27 42.73
N GLU A 185 -9.92 0.99 42.37
CA GLU A 185 -11.01 0.21 42.93
C GLU A 185 -10.86 0.36 44.44
N LEU A 186 -11.87 0.97 45.07
CA LEU A 186 -11.84 1.24 46.50
C LEU A 186 -11.41 -0.06 47.17
N PRO A 187 -10.26 -0.07 47.88
CA PRO A 187 -9.62 -1.30 48.30
C PRO A 187 -10.63 -2.16 49.04
N GLY A 188 -10.96 -3.33 48.47
CA GLY A 188 -11.94 -4.23 49.05
C GLY A 188 -11.55 -4.65 50.49
N PRO A 189 -12.44 -5.33 51.23
CA PRO A 189 -12.22 -5.70 52.63
C PRO A 189 -10.94 -6.52 52.89
N PHE A 190 -10.38 -7.12 51.84
CA PHE A 190 -9.11 -7.84 51.86
C PHE A 190 -7.89 -6.91 51.81
N HIS A 191 -7.94 -5.88 50.97
CA HIS A 191 -6.82 -4.95 50.75
C HIS A 191 -6.65 -3.97 51.93
N GLN A 192 -7.76 -3.60 52.60
CA GLN A 192 -7.74 -2.83 53.85
C GLN A 192 -7.05 -3.55 55.03
N ARG A 193 -6.95 -4.89 55.01
CA ARG A 193 -6.28 -5.64 56.09
C ARG A 193 -4.76 -5.52 56.01
N TYR A 194 -4.22 -5.36 54.81
CA TYR A 194 -2.78 -5.16 54.60
C TYR A 194 -2.34 -3.75 55.01
N LEU A 195 -3.15 -2.73 54.72
CA LEU A 195 -2.86 -1.32 55.02
C LEU A 195 -2.92 -0.95 56.52
N ASN A 196 -3.33 -1.88 57.39
CA ASN A 196 -3.49 -1.67 58.84
C ASN A 196 -2.60 -2.60 59.67
N LEU A 197 -1.46 -3.05 59.12
CA LEU A 197 -0.48 -3.82 59.87
C LEU A 197 0.28 -2.91 60.85
N PRO A 198 0.51 -3.35 62.10
CA PRO A 198 1.21 -2.55 63.10
C PRO A 198 2.66 -2.31 62.67
N GLY A 199 3.00 -1.06 62.36
CA GLY A 199 4.34 -0.63 61.92
C GLY A 199 4.39 0.05 60.55
N GLU A 200 3.31 0.02 59.76
CA GLU A 200 3.25 0.76 58.50
C GLU A 200 2.80 2.21 58.69
N SER A 201 3.39 3.11 57.91
CA SER A 201 3.03 4.53 57.89
C SER A 201 1.70 4.71 57.16
N ALA A 202 0.79 5.56 57.67
CA ALA A 202 -0.44 5.87 56.96
C ALA A 202 -0.14 6.35 55.52
N PRO A 203 -0.90 5.89 54.51
CA PRO A 203 -0.66 6.31 53.14
C PRO A 203 -0.81 7.83 53.02
N PRO A 204 -0.01 8.49 52.16
CA PRO A 204 -0.11 9.93 51.96
C PRO A 204 -1.53 10.30 51.54
N ARG A 205 -2.07 11.41 52.09
CA ARG A 205 -3.39 11.91 51.71
C ARG A 205 -3.42 12.12 50.19
N PRO A 206 -4.48 11.66 49.49
CA PRO A 206 -4.59 11.89 48.06
C PRO A 206 -4.57 13.39 47.78
N SER A 207 -3.76 13.80 46.81
CA SER A 207 -3.74 15.16 46.27
C SER A 207 -5.16 15.59 45.94
N THR A 208 -5.58 16.76 46.45
CA THR A 208 -6.89 17.37 46.14
C THR A 208 -6.97 17.97 44.75
N LEU A 209 -5.83 18.09 44.06
CA LEU A 209 -5.79 18.50 42.66
C LEU A 209 -6.01 17.26 41.78
N PRO A 210 -6.98 17.29 40.84
CA PRO A 210 -7.12 16.23 39.87
C PRO A 210 -5.79 16.06 39.12
N PRO A 211 -5.31 14.82 38.93
CA PRO A 211 -4.10 14.60 38.14
C PRO A 211 -4.29 15.22 36.75
N ARG A 212 -3.28 15.97 36.28
CA ARG A 212 -3.29 16.49 34.91
C ARG A 212 -3.42 15.28 33.97
N PRO A 213 -4.32 15.33 32.96
CA PRO A 213 -4.49 14.23 32.03
C PRO A 213 -3.15 13.96 31.35
N HIS A 214 -2.73 12.69 31.37
CA HIS A 214 -1.57 12.24 30.63
C HIS A 214 -1.96 12.19 29.15
N ILE A 215 -1.35 13.06 28.33
CA ILE A 215 -1.57 13.12 26.88
C ILE A 215 -0.31 12.56 26.20
N PRO A 216 -0.42 11.57 25.32
CA PRO A 216 -1.62 10.77 25.02
C PRO A 216 -1.97 9.79 26.17
N PRO A 217 -3.23 9.33 26.29
CA PRO A 217 -3.67 8.38 27.33
C PRO A 217 -2.94 7.02 27.23
N GLN A 218 -2.54 6.65 26.02
CA GLN A 218 -1.77 5.46 25.67
C GLN A 218 -0.75 5.87 24.60
N LEU A 219 0.22 5.01 24.30
CA LEU A 219 1.18 5.27 23.21
C LEU A 219 0.44 5.60 21.90
N GLU A 220 0.74 6.77 21.33
CA GLU A 220 0.14 7.21 20.06
C GLU A 220 1.12 7.03 18.91
N TYR A 221 0.72 6.26 17.91
CA TYR A 221 1.55 5.92 16.75
C TYR A 221 1.25 6.79 15.52
N ASP A 222 0.10 7.45 15.49
CA ASP A 222 -0.27 8.37 14.40
C ASP A 222 0.32 9.76 14.68
N LEU A 223 1.58 9.93 14.29
CA LEU A 223 2.32 11.15 14.57
C LEU A 223 1.73 12.35 13.83
N LEU A 224 1.24 12.13 12.60
CA LEU A 224 0.60 13.18 11.81
C LEU A 224 -0.64 13.75 12.48
N TRP A 225 -1.55 12.89 12.93
CA TRP A 225 -2.73 13.33 13.66
C TRP A 225 -2.37 13.97 15.00
N PHE A 226 -1.45 13.36 15.76
CA PHE A 226 -1.10 13.85 17.08
C PHE A 226 -0.52 15.26 17.01
N ILE A 227 0.42 15.50 16.10
CA ILE A 227 1.02 16.82 15.90
C ILE A 227 -0.04 17.83 15.45
N ALA A 228 -0.88 17.48 14.46
CA ALA A 228 -1.92 18.36 13.95
C ALA A 228 -2.94 18.78 15.03
N GLN A 229 -3.20 17.93 16.02
CA GLN A 229 -4.15 18.22 17.11
C GLN A 229 -3.50 18.94 18.29
N TYR A 230 -2.35 18.47 18.78
CA TYR A 230 -1.81 18.88 20.08
C TYR A 230 -0.62 19.83 20.02
N ALA A 231 -0.01 20.09 18.86
CA ALA A 231 1.08 21.06 18.78
C ALA A 231 0.53 22.48 18.98
N PRO A 232 0.91 23.22 20.03
CA PRO A 232 0.34 24.54 20.32
C PRO A 232 0.85 25.62 19.36
N GLU A 233 2.02 25.41 18.77
CA GLU A 233 2.70 26.37 17.90
C GLU A 233 2.18 26.35 16.46
N LEU A 234 1.48 25.28 16.04
CA LEU A 234 0.99 25.14 14.68
C LEU A 234 -0.23 26.03 14.40
N GLU A 235 -0.10 26.85 13.36
CA GLU A 235 -1.20 27.60 12.77
C GLU A 235 -2.20 26.67 12.08
N GLY A 236 -3.44 27.14 11.88
CA GLY A 236 -4.50 26.31 11.30
C GLY A 236 -4.14 25.73 9.92
N TRP A 237 -3.48 26.52 9.07
CA TRP A 237 -3.07 26.06 7.74
C TRP A 237 -1.93 25.03 7.77
N GLU A 238 -1.04 25.09 8.78
CA GLU A 238 0.00 24.08 8.96
C GLU A 238 -0.62 22.75 9.39
N ARG A 239 -1.62 22.79 10.28
CA ARG A 239 -2.40 21.60 10.67
C ARG A 239 -3.09 20.95 9.47
N ASP A 240 -3.65 21.75 8.58
CA ASP A 240 -4.29 21.26 7.35
C ASP A 240 -3.30 20.49 6.47
N ILE A 241 -2.01 20.87 6.43
CA ILE A 241 -0.96 20.14 5.70
C ILE A 241 -0.74 18.75 6.30
N PHE A 242 -0.56 18.65 7.63
CA PHE A 242 -0.37 17.37 8.30
C PHE A 242 -1.57 16.44 8.10
N LEU A 243 -2.79 16.97 8.17
CA LEU A 243 -4.01 16.21 7.92
C LEU A 243 -4.12 15.78 6.46
N ALA A 244 -3.76 16.64 5.50
CA ALA A 244 -3.78 16.30 4.08
C ALA A 244 -2.80 15.19 3.72
N VAL A 245 -1.57 15.21 4.26
CA VAL A 245 -0.59 14.13 4.09
C VAL A 245 -1.08 12.84 4.74
N ARG A 246 -1.69 12.94 5.93
CA ARG A 246 -2.28 11.78 6.61
C ARG A 246 -3.41 11.12 5.81
N GLU A 247 -4.32 11.92 5.25
CA GLU A 247 -5.40 11.42 4.39
C GLU A 247 -4.84 10.70 3.16
N GLU A 248 -3.76 11.21 2.58
CA GLU A 248 -3.08 10.58 1.45
C GLU A 248 -2.40 9.26 1.84
N ALA A 249 -1.70 9.22 2.98
CA ALA A 249 -1.08 8.01 3.50
C ALA A 249 -2.12 6.90 3.74
N PHE A 250 -3.30 7.26 4.25
CA PHE A 250 -4.43 6.34 4.39
C PHE A 250 -4.88 5.78 3.04
N TYR A 251 -4.98 6.61 1.99
CA TYR A 251 -5.35 6.14 0.66
C TYR A 251 -4.35 5.10 0.12
N PHE A 252 -3.05 5.31 0.31
CA PHE A 252 -2.01 4.40 -0.19
C PHE A 252 -1.74 3.20 0.71
N TYR A 253 -2.26 3.15 1.95
CA TYR A 253 -2.05 2.04 2.87
C TYR A 253 -2.44 0.68 2.29
N PRO A 254 -3.64 0.47 1.70
CA PRO A 254 -4.02 -0.82 1.16
C PRO A 254 -3.16 -1.25 -0.03
N VAL A 255 -2.76 -0.30 -0.88
CA VAL A 255 -1.87 -0.55 -2.03
C VAL A 255 -0.52 -1.09 -1.55
N PHE A 256 0.00 -0.51 -0.47
CA PHE A 256 1.23 -0.98 0.16
C PHE A 256 1.05 -2.34 0.87
N ALA A 257 0.00 -2.47 1.67
CA ALA A 257 -0.25 -3.63 2.54
C ALA A 257 -0.60 -4.91 1.76
N CYS A 258 -1.22 -4.79 0.58
CA CYS A 258 -1.65 -5.91 -0.24
C CYS A 258 -0.88 -6.01 -1.56
N GLN A 259 0.31 -5.43 -1.66
CA GLN A 259 1.09 -5.38 -2.91
C GLN A 259 1.29 -6.76 -3.54
N ILE A 260 1.77 -7.76 -2.79
CA ILE A 260 2.07 -9.09 -3.34
C ILE A 260 0.77 -9.79 -3.75
N MET A 261 -0.27 -9.71 -2.91
CA MET A 261 -1.58 -10.27 -3.21
C MET A 261 -2.19 -9.66 -4.46
N ASN A 262 -2.19 -8.33 -4.56
CA ASN A 262 -2.82 -7.57 -5.63
C ASN A 262 -2.11 -7.79 -6.97
N GLU A 263 -0.78 -7.65 -7.02
CA GLU A 263 0.00 -7.95 -8.23
C GLU A 263 -0.14 -9.42 -8.65
N GLY A 264 -0.17 -10.32 -7.67
CA GLY A 264 -0.41 -11.73 -7.90
C GLY A 264 -1.80 -12.03 -8.47
N TRP A 265 -2.85 -11.40 -7.92
CA TRP A 265 -4.24 -11.62 -8.34
C TRP A 265 -4.47 -11.10 -9.75
N ALA A 266 -3.95 -9.89 -10.04
CA ALA A 266 -3.96 -9.33 -11.37
C ALA A 266 -3.17 -10.18 -12.36
N SER A 267 -2.03 -10.75 -11.95
CA SER A 267 -1.26 -11.69 -12.78
C SER A 267 -1.99 -13.02 -13.00
N TYR A 268 -2.69 -13.54 -11.99
CA TYR A 268 -3.49 -14.76 -12.13
C TYR A 268 -4.62 -14.55 -13.15
N TRP A 269 -5.38 -13.47 -12.99
CA TRP A 269 -6.50 -13.18 -13.87
C TRP A 269 -6.07 -12.76 -15.26
N HIS A 270 -4.99 -12.00 -15.45
CA HIS A 270 -4.57 -11.64 -16.81
C HIS A 270 -4.16 -12.86 -17.62
N ALA A 271 -3.57 -13.87 -16.99
CA ALA A 271 -3.07 -15.06 -17.66
C ALA A 271 -4.26 -15.93 -18.04
N ARG A 272 -5.23 -16.04 -17.13
CA ARG A 272 -6.48 -16.73 -17.37
C ARG A 272 -7.32 -16.05 -18.45
N LEU A 273 -7.49 -14.73 -18.40
CA LEU A 273 -8.25 -13.96 -19.40
C LEU A 273 -7.63 -14.10 -20.78
N LEU A 274 -6.30 -13.97 -20.91
CA LEU A 274 -5.61 -14.17 -22.17
C LEU A 274 -5.80 -15.60 -22.69
N ARG A 275 -5.72 -16.62 -21.82
CA ARG A 275 -5.92 -18.03 -22.18
C ARG A 275 -7.33 -18.31 -22.69
N GLU A 276 -8.36 -17.72 -22.05
CA GLU A 276 -9.76 -17.91 -22.43
C GLU A 276 -10.20 -17.00 -23.59
N ALA A 277 -9.42 -15.98 -23.95
CA ALA A 277 -9.72 -15.04 -25.01
C ALA A 277 -9.53 -15.65 -26.42
N ARG A 278 -10.42 -16.58 -26.80
CA ARG A 278 -10.47 -17.29 -28.10
C ARG A 278 -10.56 -16.37 -29.33
N PHE A 279 -10.78 -15.10 -29.09
CA PHE A 279 -10.90 -14.09 -30.12
C PHE A 279 -9.61 -13.34 -30.45
N LEU A 280 -8.56 -13.51 -29.64
CA LEU A 280 -7.25 -12.95 -29.93
C LEU A 280 -6.62 -13.74 -31.09
N PRO A 281 -6.08 -13.06 -32.11
CA PRO A 281 -5.26 -13.72 -33.11
C PRO A 281 -4.06 -14.41 -32.46
N ASN A 282 -3.65 -15.57 -32.99
CA ASN A 282 -2.56 -16.37 -32.42
C ASN A 282 -1.26 -15.57 -32.22
N GLU A 283 -0.90 -14.71 -33.18
CA GLU A 283 0.31 -13.87 -33.08
C GLU A 283 0.23 -12.87 -31.92
N LEU A 284 -0.93 -12.24 -31.73
CA LEU A 284 -1.17 -11.29 -30.64
C LEU A 284 -1.14 -12.02 -29.29
N TYR A 285 -1.81 -13.18 -29.21
CA TYR A 285 -1.79 -14.02 -28.01
C TYR A 285 -0.37 -14.44 -27.62
N VAL A 286 0.43 -14.96 -28.57
CA VAL A 286 1.82 -15.36 -28.31
C VAL A 286 2.66 -14.16 -27.86
N SER A 287 2.47 -12.99 -28.48
CA SER A 287 3.16 -11.77 -28.05
C SER A 287 2.75 -11.32 -26.64
N ALA A 288 1.46 -11.42 -26.28
CA ALA A 288 0.97 -11.05 -24.96
C ALA A 288 1.48 -12.01 -23.87
N ILE A 289 1.52 -13.32 -24.15
CA ILE A 289 2.06 -14.33 -23.22
C ILE A 289 3.57 -14.20 -23.04
N LYS A 290 4.30 -13.77 -24.08
CA LYS A 290 5.70 -13.40 -23.93
C LYS A 290 5.86 -12.25 -22.93
N SER A 291 5.08 -11.18 -23.08
CA SER A 291 5.07 -10.05 -22.14
C SER A 291 4.69 -10.48 -20.72
N HIS A 292 3.71 -11.37 -20.55
CA HIS A 292 3.41 -11.98 -19.25
C HIS A 292 4.66 -12.63 -18.64
N SER A 293 5.36 -13.47 -19.41
CA SER A 293 6.57 -14.18 -18.95
C SER A 293 7.68 -13.21 -18.52
N ASP A 294 7.81 -12.07 -19.20
CA ASP A 294 8.79 -11.03 -18.85
C ASP A 294 8.45 -10.32 -17.52
N VAL A 295 7.16 -10.22 -17.18
CA VAL A 295 6.65 -9.61 -15.94
C VAL A 295 6.73 -10.58 -14.75
N VAL A 296 6.30 -11.84 -14.93
CA VAL A 296 6.21 -12.83 -13.84
C VAL A 296 7.49 -13.64 -13.66
N ARG A 297 8.57 -13.36 -14.38
CA ARG A 297 9.86 -14.04 -14.17
C ARG A 297 10.45 -13.68 -12.79
N PRO A 298 11.15 -14.61 -12.12
CA PRO A 298 11.94 -14.25 -10.95
C PRO A 298 13.03 -13.24 -11.36
N TYR A 299 13.46 -12.38 -10.41
CA TYR A 299 14.56 -11.47 -10.68
C TYR A 299 15.85 -12.28 -10.97
N ALA A 300 16.26 -12.30 -12.24
CA ALA A 300 17.48 -12.95 -12.69
C ALA A 300 18.54 -11.89 -13.01
N GLY A 301 19.33 -11.50 -11.99
CA GLY A 301 20.60 -10.83 -12.22
C GLY A 301 21.70 -11.90 -12.44
N GLU A 302 22.62 -11.67 -13.38
CA GLU A 302 23.67 -12.62 -13.83
C GLU A 302 24.55 -13.22 -12.71
N ARG A 303 24.47 -12.71 -11.47
CA ARG A 303 25.08 -13.30 -10.25
C ARG A 303 24.24 -13.16 -8.97
N GLN A 304 22.97 -12.79 -9.08
CA GLN A 304 22.17 -12.26 -7.97
C GLN A 304 20.70 -12.69 -8.06
N LEU A 305 20.45 -14.00 -8.14
CA LEU A 305 19.12 -14.61 -8.31
C LEU A 305 18.17 -14.47 -7.10
N ALA A 306 18.50 -13.67 -6.09
CA ALA A 306 17.76 -13.69 -4.82
C ALA A 306 17.73 -12.36 -4.05
N LEU A 307 18.16 -11.21 -4.60
CA LEU A 307 18.27 -10.00 -3.77
C LEU A 307 16.92 -9.37 -3.39
N SER A 308 15.89 -9.58 -4.21
CA SER A 308 14.55 -9.05 -3.98
C SER A 308 13.52 -10.06 -4.50
N VAL A 309 12.37 -10.13 -3.85
CA VAL A 309 11.25 -10.95 -4.31
C VAL A 309 10.47 -10.16 -5.37
N ASN A 310 10.18 -10.80 -6.51
CA ASN A 310 9.26 -10.24 -7.48
C ASN A 310 7.82 -10.46 -6.98
N PRO A 311 7.06 -9.40 -6.61
CA PRO A 311 5.70 -9.54 -6.09
C PRO A 311 4.76 -10.20 -7.12
N TYR A 312 4.94 -9.91 -8.41
CA TYR A 312 4.18 -10.53 -9.50
C TYR A 312 4.40 -12.05 -9.50
N HIS A 313 5.65 -12.49 -9.47
CA HIS A 313 6.01 -13.91 -9.51
C HIS A 313 5.52 -14.67 -8.28
N LEU A 314 5.81 -14.15 -7.08
CA LEU A 314 5.44 -14.80 -5.82
C LEU A 314 3.92 -14.85 -5.65
N GLY A 315 3.25 -13.72 -5.83
CA GLY A 315 1.80 -13.64 -5.70
C GLY A 315 1.08 -14.55 -6.71
N PHE A 316 1.49 -14.52 -7.98
CA PHE A 316 0.95 -15.41 -9.03
C PHE A 316 1.11 -16.89 -8.66
N SER A 317 2.30 -17.27 -8.18
CA SER A 317 2.61 -18.66 -7.83
C SER A 317 1.78 -19.17 -6.64
N ILE A 318 1.53 -18.30 -5.66
CA ILE A 318 0.65 -18.62 -4.52
C ILE A 318 -0.81 -18.75 -4.99
N TRP A 319 -1.31 -17.83 -5.82
CA TRP A 319 -2.69 -17.90 -6.33
C TRP A 319 -2.94 -19.12 -7.20
N GLU A 320 -2.03 -19.46 -8.11
CA GLU A 320 -2.12 -20.71 -8.89
C GLU A 320 -2.21 -21.93 -7.96
N ARG A 321 -1.43 -21.94 -6.87
CA ARG A 321 -1.43 -23.03 -5.90
C ARG A 321 -2.75 -23.14 -5.12
N ILE A 322 -3.27 -22.00 -4.63
CA ILE A 322 -4.56 -21.93 -3.93
C ILE A 322 -5.68 -22.41 -4.86
N VAL A 323 -5.72 -21.93 -6.10
CA VAL A 323 -6.78 -22.31 -7.04
C VAL A 323 -6.67 -23.78 -7.44
N GLU A 324 -5.47 -24.33 -7.62
CA GLU A 324 -5.25 -25.75 -7.89
C GLU A 324 -5.76 -26.65 -6.76
N ARG A 325 -5.54 -26.27 -5.50
CA ARG A 325 -5.89 -27.09 -4.32
C ARG A 325 -7.34 -26.90 -3.84
N GLU A 326 -7.82 -25.67 -3.83
CA GLU A 326 -9.07 -25.27 -3.16
C GLU A 326 -10.12 -24.67 -4.11
N GLY A 327 -9.71 -24.32 -5.32
CA GLY A 327 -10.58 -23.74 -6.33
C GLY A 327 -10.75 -22.22 -6.23
N VAL A 328 -11.39 -21.65 -7.24
CA VAL A 328 -11.54 -20.19 -7.40
C VAL A 328 -12.41 -19.56 -6.31
N ALA A 329 -13.38 -20.30 -5.77
CA ALA A 329 -14.26 -19.79 -4.72
C ALA A 329 -13.50 -19.52 -3.42
N ALA A 330 -12.60 -20.43 -3.02
CA ALA A 330 -11.72 -20.23 -1.87
C ALA A 330 -10.75 -19.06 -2.13
N ALA A 331 -10.17 -19.00 -3.33
CA ALA A 331 -9.28 -17.89 -3.71
C ALA A 331 -9.96 -16.51 -3.61
N ARG A 332 -11.23 -16.40 -4.04
CA ARG A 332 -12.03 -15.16 -3.89
C ARG A 332 -12.29 -14.80 -2.42
N GLN A 333 -12.49 -15.79 -1.56
CA GLN A 333 -12.67 -15.55 -0.13
C GLN A 333 -11.37 -15.02 0.50
N ILE A 334 -10.23 -15.62 0.18
CA ILE A 334 -8.91 -15.16 0.63
C ILE A 334 -8.64 -13.74 0.11
N CYS A 335 -8.92 -13.47 -1.17
CA CYS A 335 -8.78 -12.14 -1.78
C CYS A 335 -9.59 -11.06 -1.03
N LYS A 336 -10.75 -11.44 -0.47
CA LYS A 336 -11.61 -10.53 0.29
C LYS A 336 -11.07 -10.23 1.69
N GLU A 337 -10.48 -11.21 2.37
CA GLU A 337 -10.28 -11.16 3.82
C GLU A 337 -8.83 -10.91 4.26
N GLU A 338 -7.86 -11.20 3.39
CA GLU A 338 -6.45 -11.21 3.76
C GLU A 338 -5.67 -9.98 3.22
N ASP A 339 -4.53 -9.71 3.86
CA ASP A 339 -3.47 -8.81 3.41
C ASP A 339 -2.16 -9.61 3.16
N ASP A 340 -1.07 -8.95 2.72
CA ASP A 340 0.18 -9.66 2.44
C ASP A 340 0.72 -10.40 3.68
N PHE A 341 0.48 -9.93 4.90
CA PHE A 341 0.98 -10.59 6.11
C PHE A 341 0.29 -11.93 6.33
N SER A 342 -1.04 -11.96 6.30
CA SER A 342 -1.77 -13.23 6.43
C SER A 342 -1.55 -14.11 5.21
N PHE A 343 -1.56 -13.54 4.01
CA PHE A 343 -1.42 -14.30 2.76
C PHE A 343 -0.11 -15.08 2.68
N ILE A 344 1.01 -14.42 2.99
CA ILE A 344 2.32 -15.09 3.02
C ILE A 344 2.41 -16.10 4.16
N ARG A 345 1.87 -15.80 5.35
CA ARG A 345 1.95 -16.73 6.49
C ARG A 345 1.06 -17.96 6.35
N ASN A 346 -0.07 -17.82 5.67
CA ASN A 346 -1.06 -18.88 5.52
C ASN A 346 -0.78 -19.75 4.28
N HIS A 347 -0.40 -19.13 3.15
CA HIS A 347 -0.44 -19.80 1.84
C HIS A 347 0.93 -20.05 1.19
N LEU A 348 2.02 -19.46 1.68
CA LEU A 348 3.37 -19.82 1.24
C LEU A 348 3.86 -21.04 2.02
N ASP A 349 3.60 -22.24 1.51
CA ASP A 349 3.99 -23.52 2.13
C ASP A 349 5.40 -24.00 1.73
N GLU A 350 5.90 -25.05 2.40
CA GLU A 350 7.25 -25.61 2.17
C GLU A 350 7.42 -26.14 0.74
N GLU A 351 6.39 -26.79 0.19
CA GLU A 351 6.44 -27.32 -1.18
C GLU A 351 6.56 -26.20 -2.21
N LEU A 352 5.84 -25.09 -2.01
CA LEU A 352 5.95 -23.91 -2.87
C LEU A 352 7.30 -23.22 -2.70
N LEU A 353 7.83 -23.11 -1.49
CA LEU A 353 9.17 -22.57 -1.24
C LEU A 353 10.24 -23.36 -1.99
N ASP A 354 10.21 -24.69 -1.89
CA ASP A 354 11.15 -25.58 -2.58
C ASP A 354 11.01 -25.46 -4.10
N ARG A 355 9.77 -25.38 -4.60
CA ARG A 355 9.49 -25.21 -6.04
C ARG A 355 10.01 -23.87 -6.58
N LEU A 356 10.00 -22.83 -5.76
CA LEU A 356 10.47 -21.49 -6.11
C LEU A 356 11.96 -21.27 -5.79
N ASP A 357 12.64 -22.25 -5.18
CA ASP A 357 14.03 -22.17 -4.70
C ASP A 357 14.30 -20.91 -3.88
N LEU A 358 13.38 -20.59 -2.94
CA LEU A 358 13.49 -19.41 -2.09
C LEU A 358 14.45 -19.66 -0.92
N PHE A 359 15.32 -18.69 -0.63
CA PHE A 359 16.28 -18.75 0.48
C PHE A 359 16.62 -17.36 1.01
N VAL A 360 17.00 -17.28 2.29
CA VAL A 360 17.53 -16.06 2.91
C VAL A 360 19.04 -16.03 2.77
N TYR A 361 19.59 -14.89 2.39
CA TYR A 361 21.03 -14.66 2.31
C TYR A 361 21.43 -13.41 3.13
N GLU A 362 22.70 -13.34 3.51
CA GLU A 362 23.30 -12.16 4.13
C GLU A 362 24.52 -11.78 3.31
N THR A 363 24.65 -10.48 3.01
CA THR A 363 25.84 -9.93 2.36
C THR A 363 26.66 -9.24 3.43
N ARG A 364 27.84 -9.78 3.71
CA ARG A 364 28.78 -9.19 4.65
C ARG A 364 29.36 -7.90 4.09
N LYS A 365 29.91 -7.05 4.96
CA LYS A 365 30.51 -5.75 4.61
C LYS A 365 31.70 -5.86 3.64
N ASP A 366 32.27 -7.04 3.49
CA ASP A 366 33.34 -7.39 2.54
C ASP A 366 32.82 -7.81 1.15
N GLY A 367 31.50 -7.86 0.96
CA GLY A 367 30.84 -8.26 -0.29
C GLY A 367 30.60 -9.76 -0.41
N GLU A 368 30.93 -10.57 0.60
CA GLU A 368 30.64 -12.01 0.58
C GLU A 368 29.15 -12.26 0.87
N THR A 369 28.43 -12.84 -0.10
CA THR A 369 27.03 -13.28 0.06
C THR A 369 27.01 -14.75 0.47
N ARG A 370 26.38 -15.08 1.59
CA ARG A 370 26.17 -16.47 2.03
C ARG A 370 24.69 -16.74 2.22
N ILE A 371 24.26 -17.95 1.87
CA ILE A 371 22.91 -18.45 2.23
C ILE A 371 22.91 -18.65 3.74
N VAL A 372 21.98 -17.98 4.41
CA VAL A 372 21.85 -17.97 5.86
C VAL A 372 20.81 -18.99 6.31
N ASN A 373 19.67 -19.07 5.60
CA ASN A 373 18.57 -19.91 6.02
C ASN A 373 17.68 -20.35 4.84
N ARG A 374 17.13 -21.56 4.95
CA ARG A 374 16.09 -22.12 4.07
C ARG A 374 14.79 -22.44 4.83
N ASP A 375 14.77 -22.14 6.12
CA ASP A 375 13.60 -22.31 6.97
C ASP A 375 12.45 -21.39 6.53
N ILE A 376 11.25 -21.96 6.46
CA ILE A 376 10.02 -21.30 6.05
C ILE A 376 9.71 -20.05 6.88
N HIS A 377 9.94 -20.09 8.20
CA HIS A 377 9.67 -18.94 9.06
C HIS A 377 10.64 -17.80 8.76
N ALA A 378 11.93 -18.11 8.62
CA ALA A 378 12.94 -17.10 8.26
C ALA A 378 12.67 -16.46 6.89
N ILE A 379 12.23 -17.23 5.89
CA ILE A 379 11.90 -16.69 4.56
C ILE A 379 10.66 -15.79 4.63
N ARG A 380 9.60 -16.24 5.31
CA ARG A 380 8.38 -15.44 5.47
C ARG A 380 8.68 -14.11 6.17
N GLU A 381 9.47 -14.13 7.25
CA GLU A 381 9.86 -12.90 7.94
C GLU A 381 10.79 -12.02 7.08
N ALA A 382 11.68 -12.60 6.27
CA ALA A 382 12.49 -11.82 5.33
C ALA A 382 11.65 -11.09 4.27
N ILE A 383 10.54 -11.70 3.82
CA ILE A 383 9.59 -11.08 2.88
C ILE A 383 8.77 -9.98 3.56
N LEU A 384 8.31 -10.22 4.80
CA LEU A 384 7.36 -9.35 5.50
C LEU A 384 8.02 -8.21 6.29
N THR A 385 9.28 -8.37 6.75
CA THR A 385 9.97 -7.36 7.56
C THR A 385 10.03 -5.98 6.87
N PRO A 386 10.38 -5.86 5.58
CA PRO A 386 10.37 -4.57 4.88
C PRO A 386 8.98 -3.93 4.79
N LYS A 387 7.91 -4.72 4.96
CA LYS A 387 6.53 -4.24 4.95
C LYS A 387 6.05 -3.75 6.32
N TYR A 388 6.78 -4.04 7.40
CA TYR A 388 6.39 -3.61 8.73
C TYR A 388 6.45 -2.09 8.85
N ASN A 389 5.33 -1.46 9.24
CA ASN A 389 5.24 0.00 9.43
C ASN A 389 5.79 0.80 8.23
N TYR A 390 5.40 0.45 7.00
CA TYR A 390 5.90 1.07 5.76
C TYR A 390 7.42 0.96 5.54
N GLY A 391 8.08 -0.01 6.18
CA GLY A 391 9.54 -0.13 6.16
C GLY A 391 10.24 0.95 6.98
N ALA A 392 9.48 1.73 7.76
CA ALA A 392 10.00 2.76 8.66
C ALA A 392 10.07 2.25 10.10
N PRO A 393 11.00 2.76 10.92
CA PRO A 393 11.05 2.45 12.35
C PRO A 393 9.72 2.76 13.04
N CYS A 394 9.31 1.92 13.99
CA CYS A 394 8.11 2.19 14.78
C CYS A 394 8.40 3.28 15.81
N VAL A 395 7.70 4.41 15.72
CA VAL A 395 7.85 5.57 16.62
C VAL A 395 6.49 5.89 17.23
N ALA A 396 6.46 6.13 18.54
CA ALA A 396 5.25 6.47 19.27
C ALA A 396 5.47 7.65 20.22
N VAL A 397 4.45 8.50 20.36
CA VAL A 397 4.43 9.52 21.40
C VAL A 397 4.00 8.88 22.70
N SER A 398 4.86 8.98 23.71
CA SER A 398 4.57 8.48 25.05
C SER A 398 4.09 9.55 26.02
N ARG A 399 4.38 10.83 25.76
CA ARG A 399 3.98 11.97 26.62
C ARG A 399 4.16 13.29 25.85
N LEU A 400 3.28 14.26 26.13
CA LEU A 400 3.34 15.65 25.68
C LEU A 400 4.26 16.49 26.58
#